data_AF-A0A1T1BNG0-F1
#
_entry.id   AF-A0A1T1BNG0-F1
#
_cell.length_a   1.000
_cell.length_b   1.000
_cell.length_c   1.000
_cell.angle_alpha   90.00
_cell.angle_beta   90.00
_cell.angle_gamma   90.00
#
_symmetry.space_group_name_H-M   'P 1'
#
loop_
_entity.id
_entity.type
_entity.pdbx_description
1 polymer ?
#
loop_
_entity_poly.entity_id
_entity_poly.type
_entity_poly.pdbx_seq_one_letter_code
_entity_poly.pdbx_strand_id
1 'polypeptide(L)'
;MSRFTALLLLFCCCGLLWSQEQAKKPKIGLVLSGGGAKGFAHIGVLKVIEEAGIKIDYIGGTSMGAVIGGLYATGFNASQIDSIFHTVDFDKLINDYVPRGSKNFLRKTQ
;
A
#
# COMPACT_ATOMS: atom_id res chain seq x y z
N MET A 1 35.10 -40.04 -23.69
CA MET A 1 35.44 -38.62 -23.95
C MET A 1 34.24 -37.82 -24.51
N SER A 2 33.40 -38.38 -25.40
CA SER A 2 32.26 -37.65 -26.00
C SER A 2 31.11 -37.27 -25.05
N ARG A 3 30.89 -38.03 -23.96
CA ARG A 3 29.83 -37.74 -22.97
C ARG A 3 30.13 -36.51 -22.11
N PHE A 4 31.42 -36.27 -21.84
CA PHE A 4 31.87 -35.16 -21.01
C PHE A 4 31.80 -33.83 -21.76
N THR A 5 32.18 -33.84 -23.04
CA THR A 5 32.02 -32.69 -23.94
C THR A 5 30.56 -32.34 -24.17
N ALA A 6 29.67 -33.32 -24.29
CA ALA A 6 28.23 -33.08 -24.39
C ALA A 6 27.65 -32.41 -23.12
N LEU A 7 28.08 -32.82 -21.93
CA LEU A 7 27.67 -32.20 -20.66
C LEU A 7 28.17 -30.76 -20.54
N LEU A 8 29.41 -30.50 -20.95
CA LEU A 8 30.03 -29.17 -20.95
C LEU A 8 29.34 -28.22 -21.93
N LEU A 9 28.98 -28.71 -23.12
CA LEU A 9 28.19 -27.98 -24.10
C LEU A 9 26.77 -27.69 -23.58
N LEU A 10 26.11 -28.64 -22.92
CA LEU A 10 24.78 -28.45 -22.34
C LEU A 10 24.80 -27.39 -21.23
N PHE A 11 25.80 -27.45 -20.35
CA PHE A 11 25.99 -26.48 -19.27
C PHE A 11 26.28 -25.06 -19.80
N CYS A 12 27.13 -24.95 -20.83
CA CYS A 12 27.44 -23.68 -21.50
C CYS A 12 26.22 -23.11 -22.24
N CYS A 13 25.44 -23.96 -22.90
CA CYS A 13 24.21 -23.57 -23.59
C CYS A 13 23.12 -23.07 -22.62
N CYS A 14 23.00 -23.71 -21.44
CA CYS A 14 22.13 -23.21 -20.36
C CYS A 14 22.56 -21.83 -19.85
N GLY A 15 23.86 -21.58 -19.69
CA GLY A 15 24.40 -20.27 -19.31
C GLY A 15 24.01 -19.14 -20.27
N LEU A 16 24.04 -19.43 -21.58
CA LEU A 16 23.64 -18.48 -22.62
C LEU A 16 22.13 -18.22 -22.65
N LEU A 17 21.31 -19.23 -22.33
CA LEU A 17 19.85 -19.09 -22.20
C LEU A 17 19.44 -18.21 -21.00
N TRP A 18 20.21 -18.24 -19.90
CA TRP A 18 19.96 -17.38 -18.73
C TRP A 18 20.43 -15.94 -18.90
N SER A 19 21.21 -15.64 -19.94
CA SER A 19 21.64 -14.28 -20.27
C SER A 19 20.55 -13.45 -20.97
N GLN A 20 19.31 -13.93 -21.02
CA GLN A 20 18.19 -13.12 -21.49
C GLN A 20 17.90 -12.01 -20.49
N GLU A 21 18.10 -10.76 -20.93
CA GLU A 21 17.84 -9.58 -20.13
C GLU A 21 16.37 -9.57 -19.70
N GLN A 22 16.15 -9.76 -18.40
CA GLN A 22 14.81 -9.82 -17.84
C GLN A 22 14.21 -8.41 -17.91
N ALA A 23 13.39 -8.15 -18.93
CA ALA A 23 12.74 -6.87 -19.14
C ALA A 23 12.09 -6.41 -17.81
N LYS A 24 12.62 -5.31 -17.27
CA LYS A 24 12.27 -4.83 -15.94
C LYS A 24 10.77 -4.51 -15.94
N LYS A 25 9.98 -5.25 -15.15
CA LYS A 25 8.54 -5.00 -15.04
C LYS A 25 8.30 -3.52 -14.68
N PRO A 26 7.30 -2.86 -15.29
CA PRO A 26 7.00 -1.48 -14.98
C PRO A 26 6.64 -1.34 -13.50
N LYS A 27 7.11 -0.26 -12.89
CA LYS A 27 6.80 0.08 -11.50
C LYS A 27 5.46 0.80 -11.42
N ILE A 28 4.62 0.41 -10.46
CA ILE A 28 3.27 0.97 -10.31
C ILE A 28 3.22 1.86 -9.07
N GLY A 29 2.86 3.13 -9.28
CA GLY A 29 2.60 4.10 -8.21
C GLY A 29 1.10 4.36 -8.06
N LEU A 30 0.59 4.28 -6.83
CA LEU A 30 -0.79 4.59 -6.47
C LEU A 30 -0.85 5.89 -5.65
N VAL A 31 -1.71 6.83 -6.04
CA VAL A 31 -1.90 8.11 -5.33
C VAL A 31 -3.34 8.21 -4.85
N LEU A 32 -3.52 8.38 -3.53
CA LEU A 32 -4.82 8.44 -2.87
C LEU A 32 -5.12 9.88 -2.41
N SER A 33 -6.14 10.49 -3.01
CA SER A 33 -6.57 11.84 -2.64
C SER A 33 -7.18 11.89 -1.23
N GLY A 34 -7.27 13.10 -0.66
CA GLY A 34 -8.07 13.36 0.54
C GLY A 34 -9.58 13.30 0.27
N GLY A 35 -10.38 13.45 1.32
CA GLY A 35 -11.85 13.44 1.18
C GLY A 35 -12.65 13.23 2.48
N GLY A 36 -12.00 13.32 3.65
CA GLY A 36 -12.65 13.01 4.92
C GLY A 36 -13.26 11.61 4.94
N ALA A 37 -14.47 11.47 5.50
CA ALA A 37 -15.19 10.19 5.55
C ALA A 37 -15.42 9.56 4.17
N LYS A 38 -15.56 10.34 3.10
CA LYS A 38 -15.70 9.78 1.73
C LYS A 38 -14.43 9.07 1.26
N GLY A 39 -13.28 9.36 1.88
CA GLY A 39 -12.01 8.71 1.56
C GLY A 39 -11.97 7.22 1.90
N PHE A 40 -12.91 6.68 2.68
CA PHE A 40 -13.04 5.24 2.89
C PHE A 40 -13.28 4.45 1.59
N ALA A 41 -13.76 5.11 0.53
CA ALA A 41 -13.88 4.51 -0.80
C ALA A 41 -12.54 3.96 -1.33
N HIS A 42 -11.39 4.51 -0.89
CA HIS A 42 -10.07 3.99 -1.27
C HIS A 42 -9.84 2.54 -0.83
N ILE A 43 -10.50 2.09 0.24
CA ILE A 43 -10.44 0.68 0.69
C ILE A 43 -11.04 -0.23 -0.38
N GLY A 44 -12.15 0.16 -0.99
CA GLY A 44 -12.76 -0.58 -2.10
C GLY A 44 -11.87 -0.62 -3.34
N VAL A 45 -11.18 0.49 -3.66
CA VAL A 45 -10.19 0.54 -4.75
C VAL A 45 -9.05 -0.45 -4.48
N LEU A 46 -8.53 -0.50 -3.25
CA LEU A 46 -7.48 -1.46 -2.88
C LEU A 46 -7.95 -2.91 -3.00
N LYS A 47 -9.19 -3.24 -2.60
CA LYS A 47 -9.76 -4.59 -2.78
C LYS A 47 -9.73 -5.02 -4.26
N VAL A 48 -10.19 -4.16 -5.17
CA VAL A 48 -10.20 -4.45 -6.61
C VAL A 48 -8.78 -4.58 -7.18
N ILE A 49 -7.84 -3.75 -6.73
CA ILE A 49 -6.43 -3.84 -7.15
C ILE A 49 -5.81 -5.16 -6.70
N GLU A 50 -6.07 -5.59 -5.45
CA GLU A 50 -5.62 -6.88 -4.92
C GLU A 50 -6.22 -8.04 -5.71
N GLU A 51 -7.53 -8.03 -5.97
CA GLU A 51 -8.24 -9.04 -6.77
C GLU A 51 -7.70 -9.14 -8.20
N ALA A 52 -7.30 -8.01 -8.79
CA ALA A 52 -6.68 -7.97 -10.11
C ALA A 52 -5.22 -8.46 -10.12
N GLY A 53 -4.63 -8.77 -8.96
CA GLY A 53 -3.23 -9.21 -8.84
C GLY A 53 -2.23 -8.10 -9.19
N ILE A 54 -2.63 -6.83 -9.11
CA ILE A 54 -1.80 -5.69 -9.44
C ILE A 54 -0.91 -5.36 -8.24
N LYS A 55 0.40 -5.53 -8.40
CA LYS A 55 1.38 -5.17 -7.37
C LYS A 55 1.68 -3.68 -7.41
N ILE A 56 1.36 -2.99 -6.32
CA ILE A 56 1.76 -1.59 -6.10
C ILE A 56 3.21 -1.56 -5.58
N ASP A 57 4.08 -0.77 -6.22
CA ASP A 57 5.46 -0.56 -5.77
C ASP A 57 5.61 0.69 -4.90
N TYR A 58 4.79 1.72 -5.16
CA TYR A 58 4.79 2.97 -4.42
C TYR A 58 3.36 3.40 -4.11
N ILE A 59 3.12 3.88 -2.90
CA ILE A 59 1.82 4.42 -2.52
C ILE A 59 2.02 5.74 -1.76
N GLY A 60 1.20 6.73 -2.09
CA GLY A 60 1.18 8.03 -1.43
C GLY A 60 -0.24 8.54 -1.29
N GLY A 61 -0.49 9.42 -0.33
CA GLY A 61 -1.81 10.01 -0.19
C GLY A 61 -1.86 11.25 0.69
N THR A 62 -3.02 11.91 0.71
CA THR A 62 -3.30 13.11 1.52
C THR A 62 -4.46 12.86 2.47
N SER A 63 -4.37 13.33 3.73
CA SER A 63 -5.43 13.18 4.74
C SER A 63 -5.90 11.71 4.84
N MET A 64 -7.18 11.41 4.63
CA MET A 64 -7.70 10.04 4.65
C MET A 64 -6.94 9.09 3.69
N GLY A 65 -6.57 9.57 2.50
CA GLY A 65 -5.76 8.79 1.57
C GLY A 65 -4.37 8.46 2.11
N ALA A 66 -3.80 9.34 2.95
CA ALA A 66 -2.52 9.08 3.62
C ALA A 66 -2.66 8.02 4.72
N VAL A 67 -3.77 8.05 5.48
CA VAL A 67 -4.04 7.05 6.53
C VAL A 67 -4.21 5.67 5.91
N ILE A 68 -5.08 5.55 4.90
CA ILE A 68 -5.34 4.28 4.20
C ILE A 68 -4.09 3.80 3.47
N GLY A 69 -3.42 4.69 2.73
CA GLY A 69 -2.20 4.35 2.00
C GLY A 69 -1.04 3.95 2.92
N GLY A 70 -0.92 4.57 4.09
CA GLY A 70 0.06 4.22 5.11
C GLY A 70 -0.19 2.84 5.70
N LEU A 71 -1.43 2.54 6.10
CA LEU A 71 -1.79 1.20 6.58
C LEU A 71 -1.48 0.14 5.52
N TYR A 72 -1.85 0.38 4.27
CA TYR A 72 -1.56 -0.54 3.17
C TYR A 72 -0.06 -0.74 2.96
N ALA A 73 0.74 0.35 2.98
CA ALA A 73 2.19 0.29 2.85
C ALA A 73 2.86 -0.51 3.97
N THR A 74 2.27 -0.55 5.17
CA THR A 74 2.78 -1.34 6.30
C THR A 74 2.46 -2.84 6.22
N GLY A 75 1.76 -3.29 5.17
CA GLY A 75 1.49 -4.70 4.90
C GLY A 75 0.10 -5.18 5.30
N PHE A 76 -0.81 -4.28 5.70
CA PHE A 76 -2.21 -4.64 5.85
C PHE A 76 -2.88 -4.80 4.49
N ASN A 77 -3.65 -5.87 4.31
CA ASN A 77 -4.50 -6.02 3.13
C ASN A 77 -5.79 -5.18 3.26
N ALA A 78 -6.49 -5.00 2.15
CA ALA A 78 -7.66 -4.13 2.09
C ALA A 78 -8.78 -4.57 3.07
N SER A 79 -8.98 -5.86 3.28
CA SER A 79 -9.98 -6.40 4.23
C SER A 79 -9.62 -6.16 5.71
N GLN A 80 -8.33 -6.19 6.05
CA GLN A 80 -7.87 -5.83 7.39
C GLN A 80 -8.05 -4.34 7.64
N ILE A 81 -7.74 -3.50 6.66
CA ILE A 81 -7.94 -2.04 6.76
C ILE A 81 -9.44 -1.74 6.95
N ASP A 82 -10.30 -2.38 6.18
CA ASP A 82 -11.77 -2.30 6.32
C ASP A 82 -12.23 -2.63 7.74
N SER A 83 -11.71 -3.72 8.32
CA SER A 83 -12.03 -4.15 9.68
C SER A 83 -11.57 -3.14 10.75
N ILE A 84 -10.42 -2.50 10.56
CA ILE A 84 -9.92 -1.44 11.45
C ILE A 84 -10.92 -0.27 11.47
N PHE A 85 -11.39 0.18 10.32
CA PHE A 85 -12.33 1.31 10.27
C PHE A 85 -13.74 0.98 10.76
N HIS A 86 -14.14 -0.29 10.78
CA HIS A 86 -15.38 -0.72 11.43
C HIS A 86 -15.30 -0.74 12.96
N THR A 87 -14.10 -0.80 13.54
CA THR A 87 -13.90 -0.89 15.00
C THR A 87 -13.48 0.44 15.63
N VAL A 88 -12.86 1.33 14.85
CA VAL A 88 -12.44 2.65 15.30
C VAL A 88 -13.56 3.67 15.11
N ASP A 89 -13.87 4.42 16.18
CA ASP A 89 -14.72 5.61 16.09
C ASP A 89 -13.94 6.73 15.38
N PHE A 90 -14.07 6.75 14.05
CA PHE A 90 -13.30 7.67 13.22
C PHE A 90 -13.69 9.13 13.46
N ASP A 91 -14.95 9.39 13.79
CA ASP A 91 -15.41 10.73 14.14
C ASP A 91 -14.65 11.25 15.38
N LYS A 92 -14.43 10.40 16.39
CA LYS A 92 -13.57 10.79 17.52
C LYS A 92 -12.10 10.98 17.15
N LEU A 93 -11.59 10.22 16.17
CA LEU A 93 -10.19 10.30 15.75
C LEU A 93 -9.88 11.62 15.02
N ILE A 94 -10.81 12.09 14.18
CA ILE A 94 -10.64 13.31 13.39
C ILE A 94 -11.03 14.58 14.16
N ASN A 95 -11.94 14.47 15.13
CA ASN A 95 -12.29 15.59 15.97
C ASN A 95 -11.18 15.84 17.00
N ASP A 96 -10.59 17.03 16.96
CA ASP A 96 -9.62 17.51 17.96
C ASP A 96 -10.36 17.83 19.29
N TYR A 97 -10.90 16.79 19.92
CA TYR A 97 -11.62 16.91 21.18
C TYR A 97 -10.63 17.22 22.29
N VAL A 98 -10.48 18.51 22.58
CA VAL A 98 -9.76 18.99 23.76
C VAL A 98 -10.78 19.24 24.89
N PRO A 99 -10.73 18.49 26.01
CA PRO A 99 -11.60 18.71 27.16
C PRO A 99 -11.60 20.18 27.58
N ARG A 100 -12.77 20.74 27.92
CA ARG A 100 -12.85 22.16 28.35
C ARG A 100 -11.90 22.49 29.51
N GLY A 101 -11.66 21.53 30.40
CA GLY A 101 -10.74 21.67 31.53
C GLY A 101 -9.29 21.97 31.13
N SER A 102 -8.82 21.38 30.03
CA SER A 102 -7.45 21.53 29.51
C SER A 102 -7.28 22.68 28.52
N LYS A 103 -8.35 23.45 28.24
CA LYS A 103 -8.24 24.68 27.44
C LYS A 103 -7.67 25.82 28.30
N ASN A 104 -6.71 26.56 27.76
CA ASN A 104 -6.20 27.79 28.37
C ASN A 104 -7.36 28.78 28.60
N PHE A 105 -7.25 29.64 29.63
CA PHE A 105 -8.30 30.57 30.05
C PHE A 105 -8.87 31.41 28.89
N LEU A 106 -8.03 31.85 27.95
CA LEU A 106 -8.40 32.61 26.76
C LEU A 106 -9.32 31.85 25.78
N ARG A 107 -9.27 30.51 25.79
CA ARG A 107 -10.03 29.63 24.88
C ARG A 107 -11.27 29.01 25.56
N LYS A 108 -11.57 29.42 26.80
CA LYS A 108 -12.76 28.97 27.57
C LYS A 108 -13.98 29.89 27.38
N THR A 109 -13.77 31.15 27.00
CA THR A 109 -14.81 32.19 26.86
C THR A 109 -15.32 32.38 25.43
N GLN A 110 -14.81 31.61 24.46
CA GLN A 110 -15.28 31.55 23.07
C GLN A 110 -15.98 30.21 22.83
#